data_AF-A0A7W1N1A4-F1
#
_entry.id   AF-A0A7W1N1A4-F1
#
_cell.length_a   1.000
_cell.length_b   1.000
_cell.length_c   1.000
_cell.angle_alpha   90.00
_cell.angle_beta   90.00
_cell.angle_gamma   90.00
#
_symmetry.space_group_name_H-M   'P 1'
#
loop_
_entity.id
_entity.type
_entity.pdbx_description
1 polymer ?
#
loop_
_entity_poly.entity_id
_entity_poly.type
_entity_poly.pdbx_seq_one_letter_code
_entity_poly.pdbx_strand_id
1 'polypeptide(L)'
;MNRGRKTESPSQRVATVSVELVSGLARDWPEHGGYDNLRGAVIYAVYAELAAAYGLFAPRLEQVEPRMPEDVAHVLRFRISLSSPMLALDPYLFGCVHETLSGYHLVNGEVVPSNGRRKAGVHFTPPELADKVVARTVEPLLKALSPNACVLDLRICDPSVGAGAFLLSLVRYLAPRVLLLGLASNLDEAKRLVAIHVARGVDKCPFAVYAAKLALRLECRADRMPADWLDDNIRVGDALVGLDREQFIRFDWAKKREAQPFLEKIYDDAIAAGAQLRAVRMAELSEQARAV
;
A
#
# COMPACT_ATOMS: atom_id res chain seq x y z
N MET A 1 -9.64 39.55 -23.41
CA MET A 1 -10.09 38.16 -23.19
C MET A 1 -9.01 37.43 -22.39
N ASN A 2 -9.07 37.52 -21.06
CA ASN A 2 -8.03 37.03 -20.17
C ASN A 2 -8.26 35.52 -19.99
N ARG A 3 -7.48 34.66 -20.67
CA ARG A 3 -7.51 33.21 -20.44
C ARG A 3 -6.96 32.98 -19.04
N GLY A 4 -7.84 32.82 -18.05
CA GLY A 4 -7.45 32.53 -16.67
C GLY A 4 -6.47 31.36 -16.63
N ARG A 5 -5.29 31.56 -16.04
CA ARG A 5 -4.38 30.47 -15.70
C ARG A 5 -5.16 29.52 -14.80
N LYS A 6 -5.51 28.33 -15.31
CA LYS A 6 -6.05 27.26 -14.47
C LYS A 6 -5.00 26.96 -13.40
N THR A 7 -5.38 27.10 -12.14
CA THR A 7 -4.54 26.67 -11.02
C THR A 7 -4.34 25.16 -11.11
N GLU A 8 -3.10 24.70 -11.10
CA GLU A 8 -2.78 23.26 -11.13
C GLU A 8 -3.40 22.52 -9.93
N SER A 9 -3.89 21.31 -10.17
CA SER A 9 -4.41 20.44 -9.10
C SER A 9 -3.27 19.91 -8.21
N PRO A 10 -3.55 19.50 -6.97
CA PRO A 10 -2.55 18.87 -6.10
C PRO A 10 -1.82 17.69 -6.76
N SER A 11 -2.55 16.80 -7.46
CA SER A 11 -1.97 15.66 -8.18
C SER A 11 -1.04 16.10 -9.31
N GLN A 12 -1.40 17.17 -10.05
CA GLN A 12 -0.54 17.71 -11.11
C GLN A 12 0.77 18.26 -10.54
N ARG A 13 0.70 19.00 -9.42
CA ARG A 13 1.90 19.53 -8.74
C ARG A 13 2.82 18.41 -8.26
N VAL A 14 2.26 17.38 -7.60
CA VAL A 14 3.03 16.23 -7.13
C VAL A 14 3.70 15.49 -8.28
N ALA A 15 3.00 15.32 -9.41
CA ALA A 15 3.56 14.72 -10.61
C ALA A 15 4.73 15.55 -11.15
N THR A 16 4.57 16.86 -11.31
CA THR A 16 5.63 17.77 -11.78
C THR A 16 6.87 17.70 -10.88
N VAL A 17 6.69 17.85 -9.57
CA VAL A 17 7.79 17.81 -8.60
C VAL A 17 8.49 16.44 -8.61
N SER A 18 7.74 15.35 -8.75
CA SER A 18 8.31 14.00 -8.86
C SER A 18 9.21 13.87 -10.09
N VAL A 19 8.78 14.41 -11.24
CA VAL A 19 9.54 14.37 -12.50
C VAL A 19 10.78 15.25 -12.44
N GLU A 20 10.66 16.47 -11.89
CA GLU A 20 11.81 17.37 -11.68
C GLU A 20 12.87 16.73 -10.79
N LEU A 21 12.42 16.11 -9.69
CA LEU A 21 13.28 15.43 -8.75
C LEU A 21 14.02 14.25 -9.37
N VAL A 22 13.30 13.33 -10.05
CA VAL A 22 13.95 12.18 -10.69
C VAL A 22 14.91 12.63 -11.79
N SER A 23 14.57 13.69 -12.53
CA SER A 23 15.42 14.23 -13.60
C SER A 23 16.67 14.93 -13.05
N GLY A 24 16.56 15.60 -11.90
CA GLY A 24 17.68 16.20 -11.20
C GLY A 24 18.67 15.14 -10.70
N LEU A 25 18.16 14.08 -10.08
CA LEU A 25 18.97 12.98 -9.55
C LEU A 25 19.54 12.06 -10.64
N ALA A 26 18.88 11.96 -11.80
CA ALA A 26 19.33 11.12 -12.91
C ALA A 26 20.72 11.51 -13.45
N ARG A 27 21.10 12.78 -13.36
CA ARG A 27 22.38 13.29 -13.87
C ARG A 27 23.58 12.72 -13.14
N ASP A 28 23.43 12.51 -11.82
CA ASP A 28 24.46 11.97 -10.94
C ASP A 28 24.20 10.48 -10.63
N TRP A 29 23.26 9.85 -11.35
CA TRP A 29 22.88 8.47 -11.11
C TRP A 29 23.91 7.50 -11.70
N PRO A 30 24.38 6.50 -10.94
CA PRO A 30 25.33 5.52 -11.46
C PRO A 30 24.76 4.72 -12.65
N GLU A 31 25.55 4.54 -13.70
CA GLU A 31 25.11 3.82 -14.92
C GLU A 31 24.62 2.39 -14.61
N HIS A 32 25.26 1.70 -13.66
CA HIS A 32 24.88 0.35 -13.23
C HIS A 32 23.63 0.30 -12.33
N GLY A 33 23.17 1.45 -11.81
CA GLY A 33 22.03 1.52 -10.91
C GLY A 33 20.69 1.26 -11.61
N GLY A 34 20.58 1.58 -12.91
CA GLY A 34 19.36 1.40 -13.69
C GLY A 34 18.19 2.30 -13.24
N TYR A 35 17.17 2.46 -14.10
CA TYR A 35 16.07 3.38 -13.83
C TYR A 35 15.14 2.90 -12.71
N ASP A 36 14.95 1.60 -12.53
CA ASP A 36 14.01 1.08 -11.52
C ASP A 36 14.46 1.39 -10.09
N ASN A 37 15.76 1.33 -9.82
CA ASN A 37 16.33 1.71 -8.53
C ASN A 37 16.25 3.23 -8.32
N LEU A 38 16.55 4.04 -9.35
CA LEU A 38 16.40 5.50 -9.30
C LEU A 38 14.96 5.90 -9.00
N ARG A 39 14.02 5.30 -9.74
CA ARG A 39 12.58 5.48 -9.55
C ARG A 39 12.18 5.12 -8.13
N GLY A 40 12.59 3.95 -7.64
CA GLY A 40 12.27 3.48 -6.29
C GLY A 40 12.81 4.41 -5.20
N ALA A 41 14.05 4.83 -5.35
CA ALA A 41 14.73 5.77 -4.47
C ALA A 41 13.97 7.11 -4.37
N VAL A 42 13.56 7.67 -5.52
CA VAL A 42 12.77 8.90 -5.58
C VAL A 42 11.38 8.73 -4.96
N ILE A 43 10.67 7.64 -5.29
CA ILE A 43 9.35 7.35 -4.73
C ILE A 43 9.43 7.28 -3.20
N TYR A 44 10.40 6.54 -2.68
CA TYR A 44 10.63 6.43 -1.25
C TYR A 44 10.91 7.79 -0.62
N ALA A 45 11.80 8.59 -1.20
CA ALA A 45 12.20 9.86 -0.62
C ALA A 45 11.05 10.87 -0.59
N VAL A 46 10.20 10.91 -1.63
CA VAL A 46 8.96 11.68 -1.61
C VAL A 46 8.04 11.18 -0.49
N TYR A 47 7.78 9.88 -0.39
CA TYR A 47 6.91 9.34 0.67
C TYR A 47 7.43 9.58 2.07
N ALA A 48 8.75 9.51 2.27
CA ALA A 48 9.38 9.76 3.56
C ALA A 48 9.25 11.23 3.97
N GLU A 49 9.46 12.18 3.04
CA GLU A 49 9.23 13.61 3.30
C GLU A 49 7.75 13.90 3.59
N LEU A 50 6.83 13.28 2.83
CA LEU A 50 5.39 13.38 3.10
C LEU A 50 5.02 12.83 4.48
N ALA A 51 5.55 11.66 4.84
CA ALA A 51 5.36 11.07 6.15
C ALA A 51 5.89 11.98 7.26
N ALA A 52 7.09 12.52 7.10
CA ALA A 52 7.71 13.43 8.06
C ALA A 52 6.90 14.73 8.24
N ALA A 53 6.35 15.30 7.16
CA ALA A 53 5.48 16.48 7.22
C ALA A 53 4.22 16.27 8.07
N TYR A 54 3.78 15.02 8.25
CA TYR A 54 2.66 14.63 9.11
C TYR A 54 3.07 14.07 10.48
N GLY A 55 4.37 14.05 10.79
CA GLY A 55 4.86 13.41 12.02
C GLY A 55 4.69 11.89 12.01
N LEU A 56 4.55 11.27 10.83
CA LEU A 56 4.45 9.82 10.67
C LEU A 56 5.82 9.16 10.66
N PHE A 57 5.86 7.92 11.11
CA PHE A 57 7.04 7.06 10.95
C PHE A 57 7.29 6.75 9.47
N ALA A 58 8.54 6.94 9.03
CA ALA A 58 9.07 6.47 7.77
C ALA A 58 10.20 5.45 8.03
N PRO A 59 10.08 4.17 7.61
CA PRO A 59 11.17 3.20 7.70
C PRO A 59 12.34 3.63 6.81
N ARG A 60 13.55 3.10 7.04
CA ARG A 60 14.70 3.31 6.13
C ARG A 60 14.44 2.65 4.77
N LEU A 61 15.08 3.16 3.71
CA LEU A 61 14.94 2.62 2.35
C LEU A 61 15.26 1.12 2.30
N GLU A 62 16.32 0.67 2.97
CA GLU A 62 16.72 -0.75 2.97
C GLU A 62 15.66 -1.68 3.59
N GLN A 63 14.80 -1.13 4.45
CA GLN A 63 13.69 -1.89 5.03
C GLN A 63 12.50 -1.99 4.07
N VAL A 64 12.38 -1.06 3.12
CA VAL A 64 11.32 -1.06 2.10
C VAL A 64 11.71 -1.94 0.91
N GLU A 65 12.93 -1.80 0.39
CA GLU A 65 13.47 -2.62 -0.70
C GLU A 65 14.89 -3.08 -0.34
N PRO A 66 15.03 -4.26 0.30
CA PRO A 66 16.34 -4.80 0.69
C PRO A 66 17.29 -5.10 -0.47
N ARG A 67 16.79 -5.21 -1.70
CA ARG A 67 17.61 -5.43 -2.91
C ARG A 67 18.17 -4.14 -3.49
N MET A 68 17.84 -2.98 -2.90
CA MET A 68 18.38 -1.70 -3.34
C MET A 68 19.91 -1.70 -3.14
N PRO A 69 20.71 -1.27 -4.14
CA PRO A 69 22.15 -1.17 -4.00
C PRO A 69 22.56 -0.23 -2.85
N GLU A 70 23.61 -0.57 -2.10
CA GLU A 70 24.09 0.24 -0.96
C GLU A 70 24.55 1.64 -1.38
N ASP A 71 25.08 1.75 -2.60
CA ASP A 71 25.52 3.01 -3.18
C ASP A 71 24.33 3.94 -3.53
N VAL A 72 23.15 3.40 -3.78
CA VAL A 72 21.97 4.22 -4.04
C VAL A 72 21.47 4.93 -2.78
N ALA A 73 21.54 4.27 -1.62
CA ALA A 73 21.02 4.83 -0.37
C ALA A 73 21.79 6.08 0.08
N HIS A 74 23.09 6.19 -0.22
CA HIS A 74 23.85 7.39 0.13
C HIS A 74 23.55 8.58 -0.77
N VAL A 75 23.16 8.36 -2.03
CA VAL A 75 22.70 9.43 -2.95
C VAL A 75 21.40 10.05 -2.44
N LEU A 76 20.55 9.27 -1.77
CA LEU A 76 19.32 9.78 -1.16
C LEU A 76 19.52 10.58 0.14
N ARG A 77 20.77 10.83 0.57
CA ARG A 77 21.05 11.75 1.68
C ARG A 77 20.77 13.21 1.35
N PHE A 78 20.60 13.54 0.06
CA PHE A 78 20.12 14.85 -0.37
C PHE A 78 18.64 15.01 0.03
N ARG A 79 18.39 15.90 0.99
CA ARG A 79 17.03 16.25 1.37
C ARG A 79 16.31 16.89 0.19
N ILE A 80 15.15 16.35 -0.11
CA ILE A 80 14.24 16.95 -1.07
C ILE A 80 13.44 17.96 -0.29
N SER A 81 13.83 19.23 -0.36
CA SER A 81 12.99 20.29 0.17
C SER A 81 11.80 20.48 -0.76
N LEU A 82 10.71 19.76 -0.49
CA LEU A 82 9.40 20.06 -1.08
C LEU A 82 8.96 21.43 -0.53
N SER A 83 9.38 22.51 -1.20
CA SER A 83 9.22 23.91 -0.76
C SER A 83 7.78 24.44 -0.84
N SER A 84 6.78 23.56 -0.91
CA SER A 84 5.37 23.95 -0.97
C SER A 84 4.59 23.36 0.20
N PRO A 85 3.72 24.14 0.87
CA PRO A 85 2.81 23.59 1.85
C PRO A 85 1.81 22.71 1.10
N MET A 86 2.09 21.40 1.03
CA MET A 86 1.18 20.37 0.52
C MET A 86 -0.01 20.14 1.47
N LEU A 87 -0.53 21.21 2.07
CA LEU A 87 -1.24 21.25 3.36
C LEU A 87 -2.70 20.80 3.30
N ALA A 88 -3.03 19.99 2.31
CA ALA A 88 -4.18 19.11 2.36
C ALA A 88 -3.77 17.82 1.63
N LEU A 89 -2.79 17.07 2.17
CA LEU A 89 -2.45 15.79 1.57
C LEU A 89 -3.65 14.87 1.72
N ASP A 90 -4.25 14.64 0.57
CA ASP A 90 -5.12 13.54 0.30
C ASP A 90 -4.26 12.26 0.25
N PRO A 91 -4.60 11.18 0.98
CA PRO A 91 -3.95 9.86 0.85
C PRO A 91 -3.80 9.38 -0.61
N TYR A 92 -4.63 9.88 -1.51
CA TYR A 92 -4.53 9.58 -2.94
C TYR A 92 -3.28 10.16 -3.64
N LEU A 93 -2.64 11.19 -3.08
CA LEU A 93 -1.40 11.76 -3.62
C LEU A 93 -0.23 10.78 -3.60
N PHE A 94 -0.21 9.82 -2.66
CA PHE A 94 0.80 8.78 -2.64
C PHE A 94 0.74 7.97 -3.96
N GLY A 95 -0.45 7.66 -4.46
CA GLY A 95 -0.63 6.94 -5.73
C GLY A 95 -0.13 7.71 -6.95
N CYS A 96 -0.27 9.04 -6.96
CA CYS A 96 0.14 9.89 -8.08
C CYS A 96 1.65 9.83 -8.34
N VAL A 97 2.48 9.78 -7.30
CA VAL A 97 3.96 9.70 -7.42
C VAL A 97 4.36 8.42 -8.14
N HIS A 98 3.89 7.27 -7.64
CA HIS A 98 4.20 5.96 -8.18
C HIS A 98 3.73 5.80 -9.63
N GLU A 99 2.50 6.25 -9.93
CA GLU A 99 1.96 6.22 -11.29
C GLU A 99 2.77 7.11 -12.24
N THR A 100 3.07 8.35 -11.85
CA THR A 100 3.79 9.32 -12.68
C THR A 100 5.15 8.76 -13.08
N LEU A 101 5.96 8.32 -12.11
CA LEU A 101 7.33 7.88 -12.35
C LEU A 101 7.44 6.53 -13.06
N SER A 102 6.39 5.72 -13.05
CA SER A 102 6.29 4.51 -13.88
C SER A 102 6.17 4.82 -15.37
N GLY A 103 5.93 6.08 -15.74
CA GLY A 103 5.75 6.55 -17.11
C GLY A 103 7.02 7.03 -17.81
N TYR A 104 8.19 6.76 -17.24
CA TYR A 104 9.48 7.24 -17.75
C TYR A 104 10.53 6.10 -17.72
N HIS A 105 11.66 6.31 -18.39
CA HIS A 105 12.87 5.48 -18.28
C HIS A 105 14.12 6.37 -18.38
N LEU A 106 15.28 5.81 -18.02
CA LEU A 106 16.58 6.46 -18.18
C LEU A 106 17.19 6.09 -19.54
N VAL A 107 17.60 7.09 -20.32
CA VAL A 107 18.35 6.94 -21.57
C VAL A 107 19.54 7.89 -21.51
N ASN A 108 20.77 7.36 -21.49
CA ASN A 108 22.02 8.14 -21.43
C ASN A 108 22.04 9.20 -20.31
N GLY A 109 21.56 8.86 -19.10
CA GLY A 109 21.49 9.79 -17.97
C GLY A 109 20.30 10.76 -18.00
N GLU A 110 19.46 10.72 -19.03
CA GLU A 110 18.27 11.56 -19.15
C GLU A 110 16.98 10.78 -18.89
N VAL A 111 16.07 11.37 -18.13
CA VAL A 111 14.73 10.80 -17.88
C VAL A 111 13.81 11.17 -19.04
N VAL A 112 13.38 10.15 -19.78
CA VAL A 112 12.53 10.33 -20.97
C VAL A 112 11.17 9.65 -20.78
N PRO A 113 10.07 10.21 -21.32
CA PRO A 113 8.77 9.57 -21.29
C PRO A 113 8.78 8.20 -21.95
N SER A 114 8.00 7.27 -21.40
CA SER A 114 7.92 5.90 -21.88
C SER A 114 6.52 5.31 -21.80
N ASN A 115 6.35 4.17 -22.49
CA ASN A 115 5.16 3.32 -22.35
C ASN A 115 5.22 2.40 -21.11
N GLY A 116 6.12 2.66 -20.15
CA GLY A 116 6.31 1.86 -18.94
C GLY A 116 5.03 1.67 -18.13
N ARG A 117 4.23 2.74 -17.96
CA ARG A 117 2.89 2.71 -17.34
C ARG A 117 1.99 1.64 -17.93
N ARG A 118 1.86 1.62 -19.26
CA ARG A 118 1.00 0.68 -20.00
C ARG A 118 1.51 -0.75 -19.90
N LYS A 119 2.83 -0.96 -19.93
CA LYS A 119 3.42 -2.30 -19.82
C LYS A 119 3.31 -2.89 -18.41
N ALA A 120 3.43 -2.06 -17.39
CA ALA A 120 3.36 -2.48 -15.98
C ALA A 120 1.92 -2.46 -15.42
N GLY A 121 0.93 -1.99 -16.19
CA GLY A 121 -0.46 -1.88 -15.74
C GLY A 121 -0.68 -0.89 -14.60
N VAL A 122 0.27 0.05 -14.39
CA VAL A 122 0.22 1.00 -13.26
C VAL A 122 -0.71 2.14 -13.62
N HIS A 123 -1.96 2.03 -13.16
CA HIS A 123 -2.99 3.04 -13.30
C HIS A 123 -3.58 3.35 -11.93
N PHE A 124 -3.56 4.63 -11.56
CA PHE A 124 -4.19 5.06 -10.32
C PHE A 124 -5.71 5.00 -10.47
N THR A 125 -6.40 4.37 -9.51
CA THR A 125 -7.87 4.31 -9.48
C THR A 125 -8.41 5.60 -8.87
N PRO A 126 -9.21 6.39 -9.59
CA PRO A 126 -9.82 7.59 -9.04
C PRO A 126 -10.72 7.26 -7.83
N PRO A 127 -10.78 8.13 -6.81
CA PRO A 127 -11.55 7.87 -5.58
C PRO A 127 -13.02 7.53 -5.85
N GLU A 128 -13.65 8.25 -6.78
CA GLU A 128 -15.06 8.09 -7.10
C GLU A 128 -15.36 6.73 -7.75
N LEU A 129 -14.36 6.16 -8.43
CA LEU A 129 -14.46 4.81 -8.98
C LEU A 129 -14.27 3.77 -7.87
N ALA A 130 -13.26 3.96 -7.01
CA ALA A 130 -13.02 3.08 -5.88
C ALA A 130 -14.26 2.98 -4.96
N ASP A 131 -14.85 4.12 -4.60
CA ASP A 131 -16.05 4.20 -3.75
C ASP A 131 -17.23 3.44 -4.33
N LYS A 132 -17.49 3.57 -5.64
CA LYS A 132 -18.58 2.85 -6.31
C LYS A 132 -18.35 1.34 -6.30
N VAL A 133 -17.12 0.90 -6.59
CA VAL A 133 -16.76 -0.52 -6.64
C VAL A 133 -16.85 -1.13 -5.24
N VAL A 134 -16.28 -0.48 -4.22
CA VAL A 134 -16.34 -0.93 -2.83
C VAL A 134 -17.78 -1.04 -2.37
N ALA A 135 -18.59 0.02 -2.54
CA ALA A 135 -19.98 -0.01 -2.12
C ALA A 135 -20.75 -1.16 -2.78
N ARG A 136 -20.59 -1.35 -4.10
CA ARG A 136 -21.27 -2.40 -4.85
C ARG A 136 -20.81 -3.81 -4.46
N THR A 137 -19.56 -3.97 -4.04
CA THR A 137 -18.96 -5.26 -3.66
C THR A 137 -19.29 -5.63 -2.22
N VAL A 138 -19.27 -4.66 -1.31
CA VAL A 138 -19.37 -4.88 0.14
C VAL A 138 -20.82 -4.91 0.62
N GLU A 139 -21.72 -4.12 0.00
CA GLU A 139 -23.12 -4.07 0.41
C GLU A 139 -23.81 -5.44 0.45
N PRO A 140 -23.67 -6.33 -0.57
CA PRO A 140 -24.26 -7.66 -0.53
C PRO A 140 -23.69 -8.53 0.60
N LEU A 141 -22.39 -8.41 0.90
CA LEU A 141 -21.74 -9.14 1.98
C LEU A 141 -22.31 -8.74 3.34
N LEU A 142 -22.49 -7.43 3.55
CA LEU A 142 -23.09 -6.91 4.79
C LEU A 142 -24.54 -7.39 4.98
N LYS A 143 -25.31 -7.51 3.90
CA LYS A 143 -26.69 -8.05 3.94
C LYS A 143 -26.74 -9.54 4.22
N ALA A 144 -25.68 -10.28 3.85
CA ALA A 144 -25.58 -11.72 4.05
C ALA A 144 -24.97 -12.10 5.41
N LEU A 145 -24.49 -11.14 6.21
CA LEU A 145 -23.95 -11.42 7.54
C LEU A 145 -25.03 -12.03 8.43
N SER A 146 -24.71 -13.17 9.05
CA SER A 146 -25.58 -13.79 10.06
C SER A 146 -25.72 -12.87 11.28
N PRO A 147 -26.79 -13.02 12.10
CA PRO A 147 -26.97 -12.19 13.30
C PRO A 147 -25.80 -12.21 14.29
N ASN A 148 -25.01 -13.28 14.29
CA ASN A 148 -23.86 -13.45 15.19
C ASN A 148 -22.53 -13.05 14.54
N ALA A 149 -22.50 -12.72 13.25
CA ALA A 149 -21.28 -12.35 12.55
C ALA A 149 -20.96 -10.87 12.76
N CYS A 150 -19.73 -10.57 13.17
CA CYS A 150 -19.26 -9.20 13.28
C CYS A 150 -18.82 -8.68 11.92
N VAL A 151 -19.08 -7.40 11.62
CA VAL A 151 -18.56 -6.76 10.39
C VAL A 151 -17.03 -6.82 10.31
N LEU A 152 -16.34 -6.86 11.47
CA LEU A 152 -14.90 -7.00 11.56
C LEU A 152 -14.42 -8.43 11.23
N ASP A 153 -15.30 -9.43 11.15
CA ASP A 153 -14.93 -10.79 10.75
C ASP A 153 -14.73 -10.91 9.23
N LEU A 154 -15.18 -9.92 8.47
CA LEU A 154 -14.95 -9.86 7.03
C LEU A 154 -13.45 -9.81 6.74
N ARG A 155 -13.04 -10.49 5.66
CA ARG A 155 -11.67 -10.43 5.13
C ARG A 155 -11.77 -10.06 3.65
N ILE A 156 -11.34 -8.85 3.31
CA ILE A 156 -11.44 -8.33 1.95
C ILE A 156 -10.02 -8.08 1.44
N CYS A 157 -9.68 -8.72 0.33
CA CYS A 157 -8.34 -8.69 -0.25
C CYS A 157 -8.32 -7.89 -1.57
N ASP A 158 -7.36 -6.97 -1.67
CA ASP A 158 -6.93 -6.37 -2.93
C ASP A 158 -5.62 -7.02 -3.40
N PRO A 159 -5.64 -7.92 -4.41
CA PRO A 159 -4.47 -8.67 -4.85
C PRO A 159 -3.47 -7.85 -5.69
N SER A 160 -3.78 -6.59 -5.96
CA SER A 160 -2.90 -5.65 -6.67
C SER A 160 -3.09 -4.27 -6.04
N VAL A 161 -2.77 -4.18 -4.75
CA VAL A 161 -3.21 -3.07 -3.89
C VAL A 161 -2.75 -1.70 -4.36
N GLY A 162 -1.64 -1.61 -5.12
CA GLY A 162 -1.08 -0.34 -5.54
C GLY A 162 -0.85 0.56 -4.33
N ALA A 163 -1.24 1.83 -4.44
CA ALA A 163 -1.21 2.78 -3.33
C ALA A 163 -2.43 2.71 -2.38
N GLY A 164 -3.27 1.66 -2.49
CA GLY A 164 -4.32 1.36 -1.53
C GLY A 164 -5.67 2.03 -1.78
N ALA A 165 -5.97 2.46 -3.00
CA ALA A 165 -7.21 3.21 -3.30
C ALA A 165 -8.49 2.48 -2.87
N PHE A 166 -8.61 1.18 -3.18
CA PHE A 166 -9.76 0.38 -2.75
C PHE A 166 -9.78 0.13 -1.24
N LEU A 167 -8.63 -0.07 -0.59
CA LEU A 167 -8.56 -0.27 0.85
C LEU A 167 -8.89 1.01 1.64
N LEU A 168 -8.47 2.17 1.16
CA LEU A 168 -8.87 3.47 1.72
C LEU A 168 -10.38 3.66 1.64
N SER A 169 -10.96 3.39 0.47
CA SER A 169 -12.40 3.45 0.25
C SER A 169 -13.16 2.45 1.12
N LEU A 170 -12.64 1.22 1.27
CA LEU A 170 -13.18 0.18 2.15
C LEU A 170 -13.22 0.63 3.62
N VAL A 171 -12.12 1.19 4.12
CA VAL A 171 -12.04 1.72 5.48
C VAL A 171 -13.08 2.82 5.70
N ARG A 172 -13.18 3.77 4.76
CA ARG A 172 -14.18 4.85 4.81
C ARG A 172 -15.61 4.33 4.77
N TYR A 173 -15.86 3.30 3.97
CA TYR A 173 -17.19 2.71 3.80
C TYR A 173 -17.66 1.95 5.05
N LEU A 174 -16.79 1.16 5.69
CA LEU A 174 -17.16 0.31 6.81
C LEU A 174 -17.09 1.01 8.17
N ALA A 175 -16.20 1.99 8.36
CA ALA A 175 -15.99 2.63 9.66
C ALA A 175 -17.26 3.25 10.29
N PRO A 176 -18.14 3.95 9.55
CA PRO A 176 -19.39 4.45 10.11
C PRO A 176 -20.28 3.34 10.67
N ARG A 177 -20.32 2.18 10.01
CA ARG A 177 -21.12 1.04 10.49
C ARG A 177 -20.50 0.38 11.71
N VAL A 178 -19.17 0.26 11.76
CA VAL A 178 -18.44 -0.21 12.96
C VAL A 178 -18.74 0.68 14.17
N LEU A 179 -18.73 2.01 13.96
CA LEU A 179 -19.07 2.98 15.00
C LEU A 179 -20.54 2.86 15.43
N LEU A 180 -21.49 2.78 14.49
CA LEU A 180 -22.92 2.64 14.79
C LEU A 180 -23.27 1.36 15.56
N LEU A 181 -22.48 0.29 15.37
CA LEU A 181 -22.64 -0.97 16.10
C LEU A 181 -22.02 -0.94 17.50
N GLY A 182 -21.42 0.17 17.92
CA GLY A 182 -20.77 0.30 19.23
C GLY A 182 -19.47 -0.49 19.37
N LEU A 183 -18.86 -0.90 18.24
CA LEU A 183 -17.60 -1.66 18.23
C LEU A 183 -16.37 -0.77 18.40
N ALA A 184 -16.55 0.55 18.27
CA ALA A 184 -15.53 1.58 18.44
C ALA A 184 -16.12 2.80 19.17
N SER A 185 -15.28 3.56 19.88
CA SER A 185 -15.72 4.78 20.59
C SER A 185 -15.84 6.01 19.68
N ASN A 186 -15.10 6.04 18.58
CA ASN A 186 -15.08 7.14 17.62
C ASN A 186 -14.75 6.66 16.20
N LEU A 187 -14.86 7.55 15.22
CA LEU A 187 -14.68 7.19 13.80
C LEU A 187 -13.23 6.80 13.47
N ASP A 188 -12.22 7.44 14.05
CA ASP A 188 -10.83 7.13 13.76
C ASP A 188 -10.44 5.75 14.32
N GLU A 189 -10.90 5.43 15.54
CA GLU A 189 -10.80 4.07 16.09
C GLU A 189 -11.51 3.06 15.19
N ALA A 190 -12.72 3.35 14.73
CA ALA A 190 -13.44 2.48 13.81
C ALA A 190 -12.65 2.21 12.52
N LYS A 191 -12.02 3.25 11.94
CA LYS A 191 -11.16 3.11 10.77
C LYS A 191 -9.94 2.23 11.04
N ARG A 192 -9.25 2.43 12.17
CA ARG A 192 -8.12 1.59 12.59
C ARG A 192 -8.55 0.13 12.72
N LEU A 193 -9.69 -0.14 13.37
CA LEU A 193 -10.22 -1.50 13.51
C LEU A 193 -10.57 -2.11 12.14
N VAL A 194 -11.19 -1.38 11.22
CA VAL A 194 -11.44 -1.90 9.86
C VAL A 194 -10.12 -2.24 9.15
N ALA A 195 -9.10 -1.37 9.24
CA ALA A 195 -7.81 -1.62 8.62
C ALA A 195 -7.09 -2.86 9.21
N ILE A 196 -7.16 -3.06 10.53
CA ILE A 196 -6.55 -4.18 11.25
C ILE A 196 -7.31 -5.49 10.96
N HIS A 197 -8.64 -5.47 11.00
CA HIS A 197 -9.43 -6.69 10.95
C HIS A 197 -9.78 -7.10 9.52
N VAL A 198 -10.16 -6.15 8.67
CA VAL A 198 -10.83 -6.43 7.38
C VAL A 198 -9.92 -6.28 6.18
N ALA A 199 -9.14 -5.20 6.11
CA ALA A 199 -8.38 -4.84 4.91
C ALA A 199 -7.16 -5.77 4.73
N ARG A 200 -7.04 -6.40 3.55
CA ARG A 200 -5.88 -7.19 3.13
C ARG A 200 -5.41 -6.73 1.76
N GLY A 201 -4.11 -6.76 1.51
CA GLY A 201 -3.55 -6.32 0.23
C GLY A 201 -2.25 -7.01 -0.11
N VAL A 202 -2.01 -7.20 -1.40
CA VAL A 202 -0.73 -7.68 -1.94
C VAL A 202 -0.35 -6.83 -3.14
N ASP A 203 0.93 -6.46 -3.25
CA ASP A 203 1.48 -5.89 -4.48
C ASP A 203 2.91 -6.36 -4.69
N LYS A 204 3.31 -6.50 -5.95
CA LYS A 204 4.67 -6.89 -6.33
C LYS A 204 5.68 -5.78 -6.07
N CYS A 205 5.25 -4.52 -6.16
CA CYS A 205 6.09 -3.35 -5.95
C CYS A 205 6.15 -3.00 -4.45
N PRO A 206 7.34 -3.08 -3.80
CA PRO A 206 7.46 -2.73 -2.39
C PRO A 206 7.10 -1.28 -2.07
N PHE A 207 7.37 -0.36 -3.00
CA PHE A 207 7.02 1.05 -2.85
C PHE A 207 5.51 1.28 -2.89
N ALA A 208 4.77 0.50 -3.67
CA ALA A 208 3.31 0.56 -3.69
C ALA A 208 2.72 0.09 -2.34
N VAL A 209 3.21 -1.04 -1.82
CA VAL A 209 2.85 -1.53 -0.47
C VAL A 209 3.16 -0.50 0.61
N TYR A 210 4.32 0.15 0.55
CA TYR A 210 4.70 1.21 1.47
C TYR A 210 3.75 2.42 1.38
N ALA A 211 3.42 2.89 0.17
CA ALA A 211 2.41 3.92 -0.05
C ALA A 211 1.05 3.56 0.54
N ALA A 212 0.55 2.35 0.30
CA ALA A 212 -0.74 1.90 0.82
C ALA A 212 -0.77 1.95 2.36
N LYS A 213 0.30 1.49 3.01
CA LYS A 213 0.43 1.52 4.48
C LYS A 213 0.49 2.95 5.03
N LEU A 214 1.23 3.85 4.39
CA LEU A 214 1.27 5.27 4.78
C LEU A 214 -0.08 5.95 4.58
N ALA A 215 -0.72 5.72 3.44
CA ALA A 215 -2.02 6.28 3.11
C ALA A 215 -3.09 5.84 4.13
N LEU A 216 -3.11 4.55 4.49
CA LEU A 216 -4.00 4.03 5.53
C LEU A 216 -3.66 4.57 6.92
N ARG A 217 -2.36 4.74 7.25
CA ARG A 217 -1.96 5.35 8.53
C ARG A 217 -2.50 6.78 8.66
N LEU A 218 -2.37 7.57 7.60
CA LEU A 218 -2.92 8.93 7.54
C LEU A 218 -4.45 8.93 7.63
N GLU A 219 -5.12 8.07 6.85
CA GLU A 219 -6.59 7.97 6.80
C GLU A 219 -7.20 7.57 8.15
N CYS A 220 -6.52 6.68 8.89
CA CYS A 220 -6.98 6.15 10.17
C CYS A 220 -6.48 6.94 11.38
N ARG A 221 -5.72 8.04 11.17
CA ARG A 221 -5.04 8.79 12.26
C ARG A 221 -4.24 7.84 13.17
N ALA A 222 -3.49 6.93 12.56
CA ALA A 222 -2.79 5.85 13.25
C ALA A 222 -1.33 6.22 13.60
N ASP A 223 -1.11 7.48 13.96
CA ASP A 223 0.23 8.06 14.20
C ASP A 223 0.92 7.44 15.42
N ARG A 224 0.12 7.02 16.40
CA ARG A 224 0.55 6.36 17.63
C ARG A 224 0.55 4.83 17.55
N MET A 225 0.13 4.25 16.42
CA MET A 225 0.18 2.80 16.23
C MET A 225 1.63 2.36 15.95
N PRO A 226 2.02 1.11 16.31
CA PRO A 226 3.34 0.57 16.02
C PRO A 226 3.69 0.69 14.54
N ALA A 227 4.98 0.89 14.25
CA ALA A 227 5.48 1.07 12.88
C ALA A 227 4.94 0.02 11.89
N ASP A 228 4.84 -1.22 12.34
CA ASP A 228 4.48 -2.45 11.62
C ASP A 228 2.97 -2.83 11.70
N TRP A 229 2.08 -1.93 12.14
CA TRP A 229 0.67 -2.23 12.44
C TRP A 229 -0.17 -2.87 11.30
N LEU A 230 0.29 -2.81 10.05
CA LEU A 230 -0.35 -3.44 8.88
C LEU A 230 0.54 -4.45 8.16
N ASP A 231 1.67 -4.85 8.75
CA ASP A 231 2.64 -5.73 8.08
C ASP A 231 2.09 -7.13 7.83
N ASP A 232 1.15 -7.60 8.65
CA ASP A 232 0.45 -8.88 8.42
C ASP A 232 -0.66 -8.81 7.38
N ASN A 233 -1.18 -7.61 7.13
CA ASN A 233 -2.35 -7.39 6.30
C ASN A 233 -1.99 -6.99 4.88
N ILE A 234 -0.92 -6.20 4.71
CA ILE A 234 -0.50 -5.66 3.42
C ILE A 234 0.94 -6.10 3.15
N ARG A 235 1.10 -6.98 2.16
CA ARG A 235 2.34 -7.73 1.92
C ARG A 235 2.92 -7.43 0.55
N VAL A 236 4.25 -7.42 0.48
CA VAL A 236 4.97 -7.47 -0.80
C VAL A 236 4.92 -8.91 -1.31
N GLY A 237 4.44 -9.11 -2.54
CA GLY A 237 4.31 -10.44 -3.12
C GLY A 237 3.78 -10.42 -4.55
N ASP A 238 4.03 -11.48 -5.30
CA ASP A 238 3.44 -11.67 -6.63
C ASP A 238 2.14 -12.47 -6.48
N ALA A 239 0.99 -11.83 -6.63
CA ALA A 239 -0.31 -12.46 -6.45
C ALA A 239 -0.62 -13.56 -7.49
N LEU A 240 0.19 -13.70 -8.55
CA LEU A 240 0.06 -14.74 -9.56
C LEU A 240 0.85 -16.02 -9.20
N VAL A 241 1.72 -15.97 -8.18
CA VAL A 241 2.61 -17.07 -7.81
C VAL A 241 2.30 -17.54 -6.39
N GLY A 242 2.06 -18.84 -6.23
CA GLY A 242 1.88 -19.46 -4.91
C GLY A 242 1.05 -20.73 -5.04
N LEU A 243 1.32 -21.75 -4.21
CA LEU A 243 0.62 -23.03 -4.25
C LEU A 243 -0.69 -22.98 -3.46
N ASP A 244 -1.80 -23.49 -4.03
CA ASP A 244 -2.96 -23.82 -3.21
C ASP A 244 -2.65 -25.05 -2.32
N ARG A 245 -3.49 -25.30 -1.29
CA ARG A 245 -3.27 -26.43 -0.37
C ARG A 245 -3.07 -27.75 -1.12
N GLU A 246 -3.87 -28.01 -2.14
CA GLU A 246 -3.81 -29.27 -2.87
C GLU A 246 -2.53 -29.38 -3.71
N GLN A 247 -2.12 -28.31 -4.37
CA GLN A 247 -0.84 -28.25 -5.11
C GLN A 247 0.35 -28.39 -4.16
N PHE A 248 0.26 -27.81 -2.96
CA PHE A 248 1.28 -27.93 -1.92
C PHE A 248 1.43 -29.37 -1.45
N ILE A 249 0.36 -30.00 -0.98
CA ILE A 249 0.43 -31.36 -0.40
C ILE A 249 0.83 -32.41 -1.43
N ARG A 250 0.54 -32.18 -2.72
CA ARG A 250 0.95 -33.07 -3.83
C ARG A 250 2.34 -32.73 -4.37
N PHE A 251 2.89 -31.58 -3.99
CA PHE A 251 4.09 -30.97 -4.58
C PHE A 251 4.06 -31.02 -6.12
N ASP A 252 2.93 -30.59 -6.69
CA ASP A 252 2.63 -30.65 -8.12
C ASP A 252 1.66 -29.54 -8.56
N TRP A 253 2.09 -28.78 -9.56
CA TRP A 253 1.30 -27.70 -10.15
C TRP A 253 0.02 -28.17 -10.83
N ALA A 254 0.07 -29.37 -11.43
CA ALA A 254 -1.06 -29.95 -12.13
C ALA A 254 -1.94 -30.85 -11.25
N LYS A 255 -1.62 -30.99 -9.95
CA LYS A 255 -2.35 -31.83 -8.98
C LYS A 255 -2.50 -33.31 -9.40
N LYS A 256 -1.61 -33.83 -10.23
CA LYS A 256 -1.62 -35.20 -10.76
C LYS A 256 -0.95 -36.19 -9.83
N ARG A 257 0.03 -35.76 -9.05
CA ARG A 257 0.69 -36.59 -8.05
C ARG A 257 -0.22 -36.89 -6.86
N GLU A 258 0.00 -38.01 -6.19
CA GLU A 258 -0.67 -38.31 -4.93
C GLU A 258 -0.24 -37.33 -3.83
N ALA A 259 -1.19 -36.99 -2.95
CA ALA A 259 -0.93 -36.15 -1.80
C ALA A 259 0.06 -36.86 -0.86
N GLN A 260 1.03 -36.10 -0.37
CA GLN A 260 2.04 -36.58 0.57
C GLN A 260 1.57 -36.26 1.99
N PRO A 261 1.27 -37.25 2.84
CA PRO A 261 0.72 -37.00 4.18
C PRO A 261 1.61 -36.13 5.07
N PHE A 262 2.94 -36.21 4.89
CA PHE A 262 3.87 -35.37 5.65
C PHE A 262 3.78 -33.89 5.23
N LEU A 263 3.55 -33.58 3.94
CA LEU A 263 3.37 -32.21 3.46
C LEU A 263 2.03 -31.64 3.91
N GLU A 264 1.00 -32.47 3.95
CA GLU A 264 -0.30 -32.10 4.52
C GLU A 264 -0.18 -31.68 5.98
N LYS A 265 0.49 -32.49 6.80
CA LYS A 265 0.76 -32.14 8.19
C LYS A 265 1.55 -30.84 8.31
N ILE A 266 2.63 -30.67 7.54
CA ILE A 266 3.44 -29.43 7.56
C ILE A 266 2.58 -28.22 7.20
N TYR A 267 1.76 -28.33 6.15
CA TYR A 267 0.89 -27.25 5.70
C TYR A 267 -0.13 -26.88 6.78
N ASP A 268 -0.87 -27.85 7.30
CA ASP A 268 -1.93 -27.60 8.28
C ASP A 268 -1.35 -27.05 9.59
N ASP A 269 -0.22 -27.60 10.08
CA ASP A 269 0.47 -27.09 11.26
C ASP A 269 0.92 -25.63 11.06
N ALA A 270 1.49 -25.30 9.89
CA ALA A 270 1.95 -23.95 9.58
C ALA A 270 0.79 -22.95 9.45
N ILE A 271 -0.31 -23.35 8.80
CA ILE A 271 -1.51 -22.50 8.66
C ILE A 271 -2.17 -22.28 10.02
N ALA A 272 -2.27 -23.32 10.86
CA ALA A 272 -2.84 -23.21 12.20
C ALA A 272 -1.99 -22.30 13.09
N ALA A 273 -0.66 -22.50 13.12
CA ALA A 273 0.25 -21.64 13.87
C ALA A 273 0.19 -20.19 13.39
N GLY A 274 0.19 -19.96 12.07
CA GLY A 274 0.07 -18.62 11.49
C GLY A 274 -1.29 -17.96 11.81
N ALA A 275 -2.38 -18.72 11.84
CA ALA A 275 -3.69 -18.20 12.24
C ALA A 275 -3.72 -17.80 13.72
N GLN A 276 -3.11 -18.59 14.61
CA GLN A 276 -3.00 -18.27 16.04
C GLN A 276 -2.16 -17.01 16.27
N LEU A 277 -0.98 -16.92 15.66
CA LEU A 277 -0.12 -15.73 15.76
C LEU A 277 -0.82 -14.47 15.28
N ARG A 278 -1.53 -14.54 14.14
CA ARG A 278 -2.32 -13.41 13.64
C ARG A 278 -3.45 -13.03 14.59
N ALA A 279 -4.14 -13.99 15.20
CA ALA A 279 -5.21 -13.70 16.15
C ALA A 279 -4.69 -12.94 17.38
N VAL A 280 -3.55 -13.38 17.94
CA VAL A 280 -2.89 -12.70 19.06
C VAL A 280 -2.47 -11.29 18.66
N ARG A 281 -1.77 -11.14 17.53
CA ARG A 281 -1.31 -9.83 17.04
C ARG A 281 -2.46 -8.87 16.77
N MET A 282 -3.55 -9.38 16.20
CA MET A 282 -4.75 -8.61 15.91
C MET A 282 -5.44 -8.12 17.20
N ALA A 283 -5.47 -8.94 18.25
CA ALA A 283 -5.98 -8.53 19.56
C ALA A 283 -5.12 -7.41 20.18
N GLU A 284 -3.80 -7.56 20.18
CA GLU A 284 -2.86 -6.52 20.67
C GLU A 284 -3.04 -5.19 19.94
N LEU A 285 -3.08 -5.23 18.60
CA LEU A 285 -3.27 -4.03 17.79
C LEU A 285 -4.66 -3.40 18.02
N SER A 286 -5.67 -4.21 18.32
CA SER A 286 -7.02 -3.69 18.63
C SER A 286 -7.07 -2.97 19.97
N GLU A 287 -6.36 -3.46 20.98
CA GLU A 287 -6.23 -2.77 22.27
C GLU A 287 -5.49 -1.44 22.11
N GLN A 288 -4.39 -1.44 21.34
CA GLN A 288 -3.66 -0.21 21.06
C GLN A 288 -4.50 0.79 20.25
N ALA A 289 -5.23 0.33 19.23
CA ALA A 289 -6.10 1.19 18.43
C ALA A 289 -7.16 1.96 19.26
N ARG A 290 -7.57 1.36 20.39
CA ARG A 290 -8.49 1.95 21.38
C ARG A 290 -7.83 2.95 22.32
N ALA A 291 -6.52 2.82 22.54
CA ALA A 291 -5.75 3.67 23.44
C ALA A 291 -5.18 4.95 22.79
N VAL A 292 -5.28 5.06 21.45
CA VAL A 292 -4.79 6.20 20.64
C VAL A 292 -5.74 7.38 20.67
#